data_AF-A0A7V8BMM4-F1
#
_entry.id   AF-A0A7V8BMM4-F1
#
_cell.length_a   1.000
_cell.length_b   1.000
_cell.length_c   1.000
_cell.angle_alpha   90.00
_cell.angle_beta   90.00
_cell.angle_gamma   90.00
#
_symmetry.space_group_name_H-M   'P 1'
#
loop_
_entity.id
_entity.type
_entity.pdbx_description
1 polymer ?
#
loop_
_entity_poly.entity_id
_entity_poly.type
_entity_poly.pdbx_seq_one_letter_code
_entity_poly.pdbx_strand_id
1 'polypeptide(L)'
;MIDSIEFHDAKVPDQNGAGIRAEGNGLTIINSGFYDGENGILGPDAGDLTIIRSEFARNGFGDGYTHNIYVGPANKVTVTASYFHEAKIGHNFKSRARETRIEDSYFMDGPSGTASYQVDVPNGGSVFLRGNMLQKGPDADNSTVINYGSEGLRSGYTHTLELIHNTVVSTYSGGAFLNIVPGVGSVKLTANLFAGTNSPAKYIGGVSSSKVTEADNLTSTAGSLTAPTDISNPNFWPASALVGQTILSGIPDPTYASDTPRPYSTRAIDTTKARRIGALQSAP
;
A
#
# COMPACT_ATOMS: atom_id res chain seq x y z
N MET A 1 -9.21 2.76 -21.69
CA MET A 1 -8.20 1.76 -21.25
C MET A 1 -6.86 2.22 -21.79
N ILE A 2 -5.80 2.08 -20.99
CA ILE A 2 -4.41 2.29 -21.35
C ILE A 2 -3.68 0.98 -21.06
N ASP A 3 -2.87 0.52 -22.00
CA ASP A 3 -2.07 -0.70 -21.86
C ASP A 3 -0.70 -0.51 -22.48
N SER A 4 0.36 -0.87 -21.76
CA SER A 4 1.73 -0.91 -22.28
C SER A 4 2.27 0.46 -22.74
N ILE A 5 1.88 1.51 -22.02
CA ILE A 5 2.34 2.90 -22.23
C ILE A 5 3.11 3.39 -21.01
N GLU A 6 4.21 4.09 -21.24
CA GLU A 6 4.94 4.81 -20.21
C GLU A 6 4.76 6.32 -20.34
N PHE A 7 4.57 6.98 -19.19
CA PHE A 7 4.48 8.41 -19.05
C PHE A 7 5.68 8.90 -18.25
N HIS A 8 6.42 9.86 -18.80
CA HIS A 8 7.63 10.42 -18.18
C HIS A 8 7.51 11.94 -18.09
N ASP A 9 8.05 12.52 -17.01
CA ASP A 9 8.29 13.96 -16.88
C ASP A 9 7.07 14.87 -17.08
N ALA A 10 5.87 14.41 -16.72
CA ALA A 10 4.65 15.21 -16.79
C ALA A 10 4.70 16.38 -15.79
N LYS A 11 5.09 17.57 -16.26
CA LYS A 11 5.32 18.79 -15.48
C LYS A 11 4.63 19.99 -16.11
N VAL A 12 4.04 20.87 -15.30
CA VAL A 12 3.36 22.10 -15.76
C VAL A 12 3.74 23.30 -14.88
N PRO A 13 3.58 24.56 -15.33
CA PRO A 13 3.94 25.74 -14.53
C PRO A 13 3.27 25.81 -13.15
N ASP A 14 2.06 25.27 -13.02
CA ASP A 14 1.28 25.23 -11.78
C ASP A 14 1.71 24.10 -10.82
N GLN A 15 2.75 23.34 -11.15
CA GLN A 15 3.34 22.28 -10.31
C GLN A 15 2.35 21.14 -9.96
N ASN A 16 1.38 20.90 -10.85
CA ASN A 16 0.31 19.91 -10.67
C ASN A 16 -0.02 19.17 -11.97
N GLY A 17 1.01 18.93 -12.78
CA GLY A 17 0.97 18.11 -13.98
C GLY A 17 0.72 16.65 -13.60
N ALA A 18 0.11 15.90 -14.51
CA ALA A 18 -0.16 14.48 -14.31
C ALA A 18 0.08 13.72 -15.59
N GLY A 19 0.66 12.51 -15.51
CA GLY A 19 0.72 11.59 -16.64
C GLY A 19 -0.67 11.31 -17.20
N ILE A 20 -1.65 11.12 -16.31
CA ILE A 20 -3.08 11.16 -16.64
C ILE A 20 -3.84 12.00 -15.62
N ARG A 21 -4.58 12.99 -16.11
CA ARG A 21 -5.68 13.65 -15.36
C ARG A 21 -6.99 12.96 -15.72
N ALA A 22 -7.55 12.18 -14.80
CA ALA A 22 -8.70 11.33 -15.06
C ALA A 22 -10.01 12.07 -14.77
N GLU A 23 -10.65 12.62 -15.80
CA GLU A 23 -11.92 13.38 -15.67
C GLU A 23 -13.16 12.57 -16.08
N GLY A 24 -12.97 11.36 -16.61
CA GLY A 24 -14.04 10.45 -17.02
C GLY A 24 -14.55 9.52 -15.91
N ASN A 25 -15.62 8.78 -16.19
CA ASN A 25 -16.29 7.88 -15.23
C ASN A 25 -15.73 6.44 -15.22
N GLY A 26 -14.50 6.24 -15.66
CA GLY A 26 -13.89 4.91 -15.74
C GLY A 26 -12.51 4.95 -16.37
N LEU A 27 -11.52 4.37 -15.70
CA LEU A 27 -10.16 4.24 -16.22
C LEU A 27 -9.58 2.87 -15.85
N THR A 28 -8.98 2.22 -16.84
CA THR A 28 -8.24 0.97 -16.66
C THR A 28 -6.84 1.17 -17.21
N ILE A 29 -5.84 0.93 -16.36
CA ILE A 29 -4.40 1.02 -16.63
C ILE A 29 -3.81 -0.38 -16.46
N ILE A 30 -3.10 -0.87 -17.47
CA ILE A 30 -2.51 -2.20 -17.47
C ILE A 30 -1.07 -2.13 -18.00
N ASN A 31 -0.12 -2.83 -17.39
CA ASN A 31 1.26 -2.95 -17.91
C ASN A 31 1.93 -1.60 -18.24
N SER A 32 1.56 -0.54 -17.52
CA SER A 32 1.94 0.83 -17.82
C SER A 32 2.81 1.43 -16.73
N GLY A 33 3.64 2.41 -17.09
CA GLY A 33 4.57 3.08 -16.18
C GLY A 33 4.36 4.58 -16.08
N PHE A 34 4.59 5.18 -14.91
CA PHE A 34 4.47 6.61 -14.65
C PHE A 34 5.67 7.09 -13.83
N TYR A 35 6.52 7.90 -14.43
CA TYR A 35 7.85 8.19 -13.89
C TYR A 35 8.18 9.67 -13.88
N ASP A 36 8.81 10.12 -12.79
CA ASP A 36 9.53 11.40 -12.72
C ASP A 36 8.72 12.66 -13.06
N GLY A 37 7.39 12.57 -13.01
CA GLY A 37 6.45 13.67 -13.18
C GLY A 37 6.10 14.35 -11.86
N GLU A 38 5.18 15.32 -11.93
CA GLU A 38 4.57 15.91 -10.72
C GLU A 38 3.56 14.94 -10.12
N ASN A 39 2.58 14.47 -10.90
CA ASN A 39 1.72 13.34 -10.53
C ASN A 39 1.81 12.21 -11.57
N GLY A 40 1.71 10.95 -11.11
CA GLY A 40 1.46 9.84 -12.04
C GLY A 40 0.03 9.89 -12.56
N ILE A 41 -0.93 9.75 -11.64
CA ILE A 41 -2.36 9.94 -11.90
C ILE A 41 -2.93 10.98 -10.94
N LEU A 42 -3.78 11.86 -11.48
CA LEU A 42 -4.63 12.77 -10.71
C LEU A 42 -6.11 12.52 -11.06
N GLY A 43 -6.87 12.10 -10.06
CA GLY A 43 -8.25 11.61 -10.20
C GLY A 43 -8.34 10.07 -10.28
N PRO A 44 -9.50 9.52 -10.67
CA PRO A 44 -10.72 10.23 -11.00
C PRO A 44 -11.50 10.72 -9.76
N ASP A 45 -12.40 11.67 -9.99
CA ASP A 45 -13.32 12.19 -8.96
C ASP A 45 -14.70 11.49 -8.99
N ALA A 46 -14.91 10.57 -9.93
CA ALA A 46 -16.12 9.76 -10.08
C ALA A 46 -15.80 8.46 -10.82
N GLY A 47 -16.74 7.51 -10.82
CA GLY A 47 -16.56 6.23 -11.53
C GLY A 47 -15.51 5.33 -10.89
N ASP A 48 -14.96 4.40 -11.68
CA ASP A 48 -14.05 3.37 -11.19
C ASP A 48 -12.65 3.50 -11.79
N LEU A 49 -11.61 3.20 -11.00
CA LEU A 49 -10.22 3.09 -11.45
C LEU A 49 -9.71 1.66 -11.22
N THR A 50 -9.13 1.07 -12.25
CA THR A 50 -8.47 -0.24 -12.19
C THR A 50 -7.02 -0.11 -12.65
N ILE A 51 -6.08 -0.59 -11.84
CA ILE A 51 -4.63 -0.57 -12.11
C ILE A 51 -4.10 -1.98 -11.95
N ILE A 52 -3.47 -2.52 -13.00
CA ILE A 52 -3.00 -3.90 -13.03
C ILE A 52 -1.58 -3.93 -13.58
N ARG A 53 -0.65 -4.56 -12.85
CA ARG A 53 0.74 -4.75 -13.33
C ARG A 53 1.39 -3.45 -13.79
N SER A 54 1.23 -2.38 -13.04
CA SER A 54 1.73 -1.05 -13.40
C SER A 54 2.70 -0.49 -12.39
N GLU A 55 3.58 0.40 -12.86
CA GLU A 55 4.62 1.03 -12.05
C GLU A 55 4.38 2.53 -11.92
N PHE A 56 4.59 3.05 -10.71
CA PHE A 56 4.56 4.47 -10.43
C PHE A 56 5.79 4.81 -9.60
N ALA A 57 6.70 5.61 -10.15
CA ALA A 57 7.94 5.92 -9.47
C ALA A 57 8.33 7.38 -9.53
N ARG A 58 8.88 7.89 -8.43
CA ARG A 58 9.56 9.20 -8.38
C ARG A 58 8.71 10.36 -8.88
N ASN A 59 7.38 10.24 -8.83
CA ASN A 59 6.50 11.37 -9.03
C ASN A 59 6.41 12.17 -7.73
N GLY A 60 6.23 13.48 -7.87
CA GLY A 60 6.11 14.42 -6.78
C GLY A 60 7.00 15.64 -6.99
N PHE A 61 6.47 16.80 -6.62
CA PHE A 61 7.13 18.09 -6.70
C PHE A 61 8.01 18.38 -5.46
N GLY A 62 7.84 17.64 -4.37
CA GLY A 62 8.57 17.87 -3.11
C GLY A 62 7.84 18.74 -2.09
N ASP A 63 6.59 19.12 -2.33
CA ASP A 63 5.80 20.04 -1.51
C ASP A 63 4.71 19.37 -0.65
N GLY A 64 4.48 18.07 -0.87
CA GLY A 64 3.46 17.28 -0.18
C GLY A 64 2.09 17.24 -0.85
N TYR A 65 1.88 17.94 -1.97
CA TYR A 65 0.57 18.03 -2.65
C TYR A 65 0.45 17.17 -3.90
N THR A 66 1.57 16.64 -4.39
CA THR A 66 1.66 15.82 -5.58
C THR A 66 2.17 14.43 -5.26
N HIS A 67 1.79 13.44 -6.05
CA HIS A 67 1.86 12.03 -5.64
C HIS A 67 2.13 11.08 -6.81
N ASN A 68 2.60 9.87 -6.50
CA ASN A 68 2.60 8.77 -7.47
C ASN A 68 1.18 8.51 -8.00
N ILE A 69 0.19 8.50 -7.10
CA ILE A 69 -1.22 8.51 -7.50
C ILE A 69 -2.08 9.25 -6.47
N TYR A 70 -2.95 10.10 -6.99
CA TYR A 70 -4.04 10.73 -6.26
C TYR A 70 -5.36 10.32 -6.85
N VAL A 71 -6.15 9.54 -6.12
CA VAL A 71 -7.54 9.25 -6.48
C VAL A 71 -8.46 10.15 -5.68
N GLY A 72 -9.31 10.90 -6.39
CA GLY A 72 -10.40 11.66 -5.82
C GLY A 72 -11.56 10.76 -5.34
N PRO A 73 -12.77 11.32 -5.16
CA PRO A 73 -13.91 10.58 -4.65
C PRO A 73 -14.59 9.64 -5.66
N ALA A 74 -13.79 8.77 -6.27
CA ALA A 74 -14.24 7.65 -7.09
C ALA A 74 -15.17 6.69 -6.32
N ASN A 75 -15.96 5.91 -7.06
CA ASN A 75 -16.77 4.83 -6.50
C ASN A 75 -15.86 3.70 -5.99
N LYS A 76 -14.92 3.26 -6.83
CA LYS A 76 -14.02 2.15 -6.49
C LYS A 76 -12.66 2.33 -7.14
N VAL A 77 -11.60 2.00 -6.39
CA VAL A 77 -10.26 1.79 -6.93
C VAL A 77 -9.85 0.34 -6.67
N THR A 78 -9.38 -0.33 -7.72
CA THR A 78 -8.83 -1.68 -7.65
C THR A 78 -7.41 -1.68 -8.18
N VAL A 79 -6.47 -2.15 -7.37
CA VAL A 79 -5.05 -2.24 -7.71
C VAL A 79 -4.60 -3.69 -7.52
N THR A 80 -3.95 -4.26 -8.53
CA THR A 80 -3.43 -5.62 -8.46
C THR A 80 -2.02 -5.69 -9.05
N ALA A 81 -1.11 -6.37 -8.35
CA ALA A 81 0.25 -6.66 -8.82
C ALA A 81 1.03 -5.46 -9.35
N SER A 82 0.83 -4.29 -8.75
CA SER A 82 1.45 -3.04 -9.15
C SER A 82 2.58 -2.63 -8.20
N TYR A 83 3.45 -1.74 -8.64
CA TYR A 83 4.58 -1.26 -7.86
C TYR A 83 4.55 0.26 -7.75
N PHE A 84 4.60 0.77 -6.53
CA PHE A 84 4.65 2.19 -6.24
C PHE A 84 5.91 2.45 -5.42
N HIS A 85 6.78 3.34 -5.88
CA HIS A 85 7.99 3.63 -5.12
C HIS A 85 8.50 5.05 -5.24
N GLU A 86 9.24 5.46 -4.20
CA GLU A 86 10.04 6.68 -4.19
C GLU A 86 9.25 7.96 -4.54
N ALA A 87 7.98 8.09 -4.16
CA ALA A 87 7.28 9.37 -4.28
C ALA A 87 8.13 10.49 -3.63
N LYS A 88 8.29 11.62 -4.33
CA LYS A 88 9.16 12.73 -3.91
C LYS A 88 8.39 13.65 -2.97
N ILE A 89 8.35 13.27 -1.69
CA ILE A 89 7.38 13.80 -0.70
C ILE A 89 5.94 13.56 -1.24
N GLY A 90 4.90 13.76 -0.42
CA GLY A 90 3.55 13.29 -0.77
C GLY A 90 3.43 11.77 -0.57
N HIS A 91 2.66 11.04 -1.36
CA HIS A 91 2.36 9.63 -1.05
C HIS A 91 2.62 8.72 -2.24
N ASN A 92 2.99 7.47 -1.95
CA ASN A 92 3.02 6.44 -2.98
C ASN A 92 1.61 6.14 -3.49
N PHE A 93 0.60 6.21 -2.62
CA PHE A 93 -0.79 6.03 -3.02
C PHE A 93 -1.76 6.83 -2.13
N LYS A 94 -2.54 7.74 -2.72
CA LYS A 94 -3.59 8.49 -2.03
C LYS A 94 -4.95 8.17 -2.65
N SER A 95 -5.94 7.84 -1.84
CA SER A 95 -7.30 7.53 -2.31
C SER A 95 -8.40 8.14 -1.44
N ARG A 96 -9.34 8.85 -2.08
CA ARG A 96 -10.61 9.32 -1.48
C ARG A 96 -11.80 8.49 -1.93
N ALA A 97 -11.55 7.35 -2.57
CA ALA A 97 -12.59 6.51 -3.12
C ALA A 97 -13.47 5.90 -2.02
N ARG A 98 -14.74 5.63 -2.36
CA ARG A 98 -15.68 4.94 -1.45
C ARG A 98 -15.22 3.53 -1.12
N GLU A 99 -14.68 2.80 -2.10
CA GLU A 99 -14.04 1.50 -1.91
C GLU A 99 -12.61 1.54 -2.48
N THR A 100 -11.63 1.07 -1.72
CA THR A 100 -10.24 0.90 -2.18
C THR A 100 -9.82 -0.54 -1.94
N ARG A 101 -9.46 -1.26 -3.01
CA ARG A 101 -8.91 -2.61 -2.95
C ARG A 101 -7.52 -2.60 -3.54
N ILE A 102 -6.54 -3.02 -2.74
CA ILE A 102 -5.15 -3.13 -3.18
C ILE A 102 -4.69 -4.54 -2.83
N GLU A 103 -4.34 -5.29 -3.85
CA GLU A 103 -3.94 -6.68 -3.73
C GLU A 103 -2.58 -6.92 -4.37
N ASP A 104 -1.76 -7.73 -3.72
CA ASP A 104 -0.52 -8.26 -4.25
C ASP A 104 0.46 -7.19 -4.78
N SER A 105 0.45 -5.99 -4.20
CA SER A 105 1.19 -4.83 -4.69
C SER A 105 2.33 -4.43 -3.76
N TYR A 106 3.31 -3.73 -4.33
CA TYR A 106 4.52 -3.30 -3.65
C TYR A 106 4.47 -1.79 -3.44
N PHE A 107 4.84 -1.33 -2.25
CA PHE A 107 4.95 0.08 -1.90
C PHE A 107 6.29 0.26 -1.19
N MET A 108 7.22 1.03 -1.76
CA MET A 108 8.60 1.08 -1.22
C MET A 108 9.20 2.48 -1.29
N ASP A 109 9.85 2.89 -0.21
CA ASP A 109 10.70 4.08 -0.22
C ASP A 109 12.15 3.72 -0.59
N GLY A 110 12.56 2.48 -0.35
CA GLY A 110 13.96 2.09 -0.41
C GLY A 110 14.78 2.70 0.73
N PRO A 111 16.10 2.82 0.56
CA PRO A 111 17.00 3.30 1.61
C PRO A 111 16.96 4.82 1.80
N SER A 112 16.50 5.58 0.81
CA SER A 112 16.59 7.06 0.80
C SER A 112 15.33 7.77 0.27
N GLY A 113 14.26 7.04 -0.01
CA GLY A 113 13.01 7.64 -0.48
C GLY A 113 12.32 8.46 0.61
N THR A 114 11.67 9.54 0.18
CA THR A 114 11.13 10.58 1.07
C THR A 114 9.61 10.62 1.09
N ALA A 115 8.92 9.60 0.54
CA ALA A 115 7.47 9.57 0.56
C ALA A 115 6.95 9.72 2.00
N SER A 116 5.79 10.32 2.16
CA SER A 116 5.11 10.55 3.43
C SER A 116 4.40 9.27 3.87
N TYR A 117 3.34 8.85 3.18
CA TYR A 117 2.63 7.58 3.45
C TYR A 117 2.84 6.60 2.29
N GLN A 118 2.90 5.30 2.60
CA GLN A 118 2.84 4.27 1.56
C GLN A 118 1.43 4.19 0.97
N VAL A 119 0.42 4.20 1.84
CA VAL A 119 -0.99 4.25 1.49
C VAL A 119 -1.69 5.27 2.37
N ASP A 120 -2.32 6.26 1.76
CA ASP A 120 -3.14 7.29 2.39
C ASP A 120 -4.60 7.14 1.96
N VAL A 121 -5.50 6.86 2.90
CA VAL A 121 -6.95 6.87 2.69
C VAL A 121 -7.58 7.91 3.61
N PRO A 122 -7.35 9.21 3.35
CA PRO A 122 -7.51 10.24 4.36
C PRO A 122 -8.98 10.56 4.66
N ASN A 123 -9.91 10.14 3.81
CA ASN A 123 -11.36 10.29 4.05
C ASN A 123 -12.07 8.97 4.42
N GLY A 124 -11.28 7.92 4.69
CA GLY A 124 -11.77 6.57 4.95
C GLY A 124 -12.50 5.97 3.75
N GLY A 125 -13.34 4.97 4.01
CA GLY A 125 -14.07 4.20 3.01
C GLY A 125 -14.03 2.72 3.36
N SER A 126 -14.49 1.84 2.47
CA SER A 126 -14.24 0.41 2.62
C SER A 126 -12.89 0.06 1.99
N VAL A 127 -11.91 -0.26 2.83
CA VAL A 127 -10.51 -0.46 2.40
C VAL A 127 -10.11 -1.91 2.64
N PHE A 128 -9.56 -2.54 1.60
CA PHE A 128 -9.03 -3.90 1.63
C PHE A 128 -7.59 -3.87 1.12
N LEU A 129 -6.65 -4.19 2.01
CA LEU A 129 -5.24 -4.37 1.69
C LEU A 129 -4.91 -5.84 1.89
N ARG A 130 -4.63 -6.57 0.81
CA ARG A 130 -4.38 -8.02 0.87
C ARG A 130 -3.09 -8.40 0.17
N GLY A 131 -2.25 -9.21 0.79
CA GLY A 131 -1.07 -9.72 0.09
C GLY A 131 -0.04 -8.67 -0.29
N ASN A 132 -0.11 -7.45 0.25
CA ASN A 132 0.80 -6.37 -0.14
C ASN A 132 2.11 -6.40 0.65
N MET A 133 3.14 -5.84 0.02
CA MET A 133 4.46 -5.67 0.59
C MET A 133 4.76 -4.19 0.66
N LEU A 134 4.74 -3.66 1.88
CA LEU A 134 4.92 -2.23 2.13
C LEU A 134 6.23 -2.03 2.90
N GLN A 135 7.10 -1.16 2.40
CA GLN A 135 8.30 -0.72 3.10
C GLN A 135 8.32 0.79 3.26
N LYS A 136 8.54 1.23 4.51
CA LYS A 136 8.75 2.62 4.89
C LYS A 136 10.24 2.88 5.12
N GLY A 137 10.78 3.88 4.42
CA GLY A 137 12.19 4.27 4.43
C GLY A 137 12.59 5.03 5.69
N PRO A 138 13.90 5.09 6.00
CA PRO A 138 14.42 5.87 7.13
C PRO A 138 14.29 7.39 6.94
N ASP A 139 14.31 7.86 5.69
CA ASP A 139 14.29 9.29 5.33
C ASP A 139 12.88 9.82 4.98
N ALA A 140 11.86 9.03 5.31
CA ALA A 140 10.48 9.37 5.04
C ALA A 140 10.03 10.68 5.71
N ASP A 141 9.22 11.45 4.98
CA ASP A 141 8.60 12.68 5.49
C ASP A 141 7.66 12.45 6.69
N ASN A 142 6.96 11.31 6.71
CA ASN A 142 6.10 10.91 7.82
C ASN A 142 6.50 9.55 8.37
N SER A 143 6.34 9.38 9.69
CA SER A 143 6.71 8.16 10.42
C SER A 143 5.65 7.05 10.37
N THR A 144 4.48 7.30 9.76
CA THR A 144 3.41 6.31 9.62
C THR A 144 3.46 5.62 8.27
N VAL A 145 3.20 4.31 8.21
CA VAL A 145 3.16 3.56 6.94
C VAL A 145 1.83 3.73 6.21
N ILE A 146 0.71 3.43 6.88
CA ILE A 146 -0.64 3.46 6.31
C ILE A 146 -1.51 4.41 7.13
N ASN A 147 -2.14 5.37 6.47
CA ASN A 147 -3.03 6.35 7.10
C ASN A 147 -4.49 6.13 6.70
N TYR A 148 -5.39 6.22 7.67
CA TYR A 148 -6.83 6.05 7.48
C TYR A 148 -7.62 7.13 8.21
N GLY A 149 -8.29 7.99 7.43
CA GLY A 149 -9.30 8.93 7.89
C GLY A 149 -8.80 10.25 8.50
N SER A 150 -7.51 10.57 8.41
CA SER A 150 -6.92 11.75 9.08
C SER A 150 -7.45 13.11 8.57
N GLU A 151 -7.99 13.19 7.36
CA GLU A 151 -8.63 14.40 6.81
C GLU A 151 -10.17 14.37 6.95
N GLY A 152 -10.69 13.51 7.82
CA GLY A 152 -12.10 13.43 8.18
C GLY A 152 -12.85 12.36 7.38
N LEU A 153 -13.53 11.47 8.11
CA LEU A 153 -14.37 10.42 7.54
C LEU A 153 -15.52 11.03 6.73
N ARG A 154 -15.60 10.67 5.45
CA ARG A 154 -16.59 11.25 4.53
C ARG A 154 -18.01 10.76 4.83
N SER A 155 -18.93 11.70 5.01
CA SER A 155 -20.35 11.39 5.23
C SER A 155 -20.93 10.53 4.09
N GLY A 156 -21.78 9.58 4.48
CA GLY A 156 -22.45 8.65 3.55
C GLY A 156 -21.57 7.50 3.05
N TYR A 157 -20.35 7.34 3.55
CA TYR A 157 -19.50 6.18 3.27
C TYR A 157 -19.62 5.15 4.40
N THR A 158 -19.42 3.88 4.06
CA THR A 158 -19.09 2.86 5.05
C THR A 158 -17.58 2.96 5.33
N HIS A 159 -17.20 2.87 6.60
CA HIS A 159 -15.80 3.01 7.02
C HIS A 159 -15.30 1.74 7.66
N THR A 160 -14.56 0.94 6.89
CA THR A 160 -14.00 -0.34 7.32
C THR A 160 -12.59 -0.51 6.78
N LEU A 161 -11.69 -1.07 7.59
CA LEU A 161 -10.32 -1.33 7.19
C LEU A 161 -9.98 -2.80 7.39
N GLU A 162 -9.58 -3.49 6.32
CA GLU A 162 -9.11 -4.87 6.37
C GLU A 162 -7.68 -4.95 5.87
N LEU A 163 -6.77 -5.42 6.72
CA LEU A 163 -5.42 -5.81 6.35
C LEU A 163 -5.31 -7.32 6.53
N ILE A 164 -5.08 -8.04 5.44
CA ILE A 164 -4.97 -9.50 5.45
C ILE A 164 -3.70 -9.93 4.72
N HIS A 165 -2.86 -10.76 5.33
CA HIS A 165 -1.65 -11.26 4.67
C HIS A 165 -0.72 -10.16 4.12
N ASN A 166 -0.63 -8.99 4.74
CA ASN A 166 0.36 -7.99 4.32
C ASN A 166 1.67 -8.19 5.06
N THR A 167 2.78 -7.92 4.40
CA THR A 167 4.08 -7.73 5.06
C THR A 167 4.40 -6.24 5.06
N VAL A 168 4.46 -5.65 6.25
CA VAL A 168 4.68 -4.22 6.48
C VAL A 168 6.00 -4.05 7.21
N VAL A 169 6.98 -3.49 6.53
CA VAL A 169 8.32 -3.24 7.06
C VAL A 169 8.51 -1.74 7.24
N SER A 170 8.96 -1.31 8.40
CA SER A 170 9.38 0.07 8.63
C SER A 170 10.83 0.12 9.08
N THR A 171 11.68 0.64 8.21
CA THR A 171 13.06 1.01 8.56
C THR A 171 13.16 2.42 9.14
N TYR A 172 12.06 3.19 9.11
CA TYR A 172 11.92 4.39 9.92
C TYR A 172 12.06 4.05 11.40
N SER A 173 12.82 4.87 12.14
CA SER A 173 13.04 4.66 13.57
C SER A 173 11.82 5.08 14.38
N GLY A 174 11.08 4.12 14.94
CA GLY A 174 9.83 4.36 15.67
C GLY A 174 8.67 4.63 14.71
N GLY A 175 7.75 5.52 15.09
CA GLY A 175 6.56 5.82 14.29
C GLY A 175 5.42 4.82 14.50
N ALA A 176 4.64 4.55 13.45
CA ALA A 176 3.52 3.62 13.51
C ALA A 176 3.31 2.87 12.19
N PHE A 177 2.84 1.62 12.25
CA PHE A 177 2.40 0.93 11.03
C PHE A 177 1.09 1.53 10.51
N LEU A 178 0.13 1.78 11.40
CA LEU A 178 -1.19 2.29 11.06
C LEU A 178 -1.52 3.56 11.85
N ASN A 179 -2.11 4.56 11.20
CA ASN A 179 -2.85 5.63 11.87
C ASN A 179 -4.34 5.50 11.52
N ILE A 180 -5.19 5.29 12.53
CA ILE A 180 -6.62 5.01 12.35
C ILE A 180 -7.41 5.92 13.28
N VAL A 181 -8.17 6.85 12.69
CA VAL A 181 -8.98 7.81 13.44
C VAL A 181 -10.16 7.16 14.19
N PRO A 182 -10.82 7.87 15.12
CA PRO A 182 -12.08 7.42 15.71
C PRO A 182 -13.23 7.41 14.67
N GLY A 183 -14.32 6.69 14.98
CA GLY A 183 -15.52 6.66 14.13
C GLY A 183 -15.53 5.57 13.04
N VAL A 184 -14.46 4.76 12.95
CA VAL A 184 -14.42 3.60 12.04
C VAL A 184 -15.36 2.49 12.51
N GLY A 185 -16.10 1.89 11.57
CA GLY A 185 -17.08 0.84 11.86
C GLY A 185 -16.45 -0.47 12.31
N SER A 186 -15.36 -0.88 11.65
CA SER A 186 -14.55 -2.05 12.01
C SER A 186 -13.14 -1.98 11.40
N VAL A 187 -12.18 -2.60 12.10
CA VAL A 187 -10.81 -2.83 11.64
C VAL A 187 -10.49 -4.32 11.82
N LYS A 188 -10.08 -4.99 10.75
CA LYS A 188 -9.66 -6.40 10.78
C LYS A 188 -8.19 -6.48 10.39
N LEU A 189 -7.35 -6.96 11.29
CA LEU A 189 -5.93 -7.21 11.05
C LEU A 189 -5.72 -8.73 11.16
N THR A 190 -5.54 -9.42 10.05
CA THR A 190 -5.40 -10.88 10.04
C THR A 190 -4.15 -11.33 9.29
N ALA A 191 -3.37 -12.22 9.89
CA ALA A 191 -2.22 -12.84 9.24
C ALA A 191 -1.20 -11.83 8.66
N ASN A 192 -1.05 -10.64 9.25
CA ASN A 192 -0.06 -9.66 8.80
C ASN A 192 1.27 -9.83 9.53
N LEU A 193 2.38 -9.59 8.83
CA LEU A 193 3.70 -9.45 9.40
C LEU A 193 4.07 -7.97 9.50
N PHE A 194 4.27 -7.47 10.73
CA PHE A 194 4.69 -6.11 11.02
C PHE A 194 6.14 -6.11 11.53
N ALA A 195 7.09 -5.55 10.80
CA ALA A 195 8.49 -5.56 11.17
C ALA A 195 9.07 -4.15 11.22
N GLY A 196 9.59 -3.73 12.38
CA GLY A 196 9.95 -2.33 12.62
C GLY A 196 11.33 -2.11 13.21
N THR A 197 11.91 -0.94 12.95
CA THR A 197 13.09 -0.43 13.66
C THR A 197 12.67 0.40 14.87
N ASN A 198 13.25 0.14 16.04
CA ASN A 198 13.00 0.90 17.28
C ASN A 198 11.51 0.96 17.68
N SER A 199 10.80 -0.17 17.57
CA SER A 199 9.47 -0.39 18.14
C SER A 199 8.38 0.61 17.70
N PRO A 200 8.07 0.72 16.39
CA PRO A 200 6.86 1.44 15.95
C PRO A 200 5.60 0.90 16.62
N ALA A 201 4.66 1.79 16.90
CA ALA A 201 3.34 1.40 17.34
C ALA A 201 2.62 0.59 16.25
N LYS A 202 1.89 -0.47 16.64
CA LYS A 202 1.08 -1.23 15.68
C LYS A 202 0.02 -0.34 15.02
N TYR A 203 -0.72 0.40 15.84
CA TYR A 203 -1.65 1.41 15.38
C TYR A 203 -1.77 2.56 16.38
N ILE A 204 -2.02 3.76 15.86
CA ILE A 204 -2.31 5.00 16.59
C ILE A 204 -3.61 5.63 16.06
N GLY A 205 -3.94 6.86 16.48
CA GLY A 205 -5.03 7.65 15.89
C GLY A 205 -6.35 7.61 16.64
N GLY A 206 -6.49 6.76 17.67
CA GLY A 206 -7.65 6.79 18.56
C GLY A 206 -8.84 5.92 18.14
N VAL A 207 -8.67 5.01 17.18
CA VAL A 207 -9.67 3.95 16.92
C VAL A 207 -10.01 3.20 18.20
N SER A 208 -11.30 2.93 18.42
CA SER A 208 -11.75 2.15 19.59
C SER A 208 -11.27 0.70 19.46
N SER A 209 -10.66 0.17 20.52
CA SER A 209 -10.22 -1.23 20.58
C SER A 209 -11.36 -2.23 20.35
N SER A 210 -12.60 -1.88 20.74
CA SER A 210 -13.80 -2.70 20.46
C SER A 210 -14.12 -2.87 18.97
N LYS A 211 -13.52 -2.05 18.10
CA LYS A 211 -13.68 -2.11 16.65
C LYS A 211 -12.54 -2.85 15.97
N VAL A 212 -11.46 -3.15 16.70
CA VAL A 212 -10.27 -3.81 16.15
C VAL A 212 -10.32 -5.30 16.47
N THR A 213 -10.32 -6.13 15.43
CA THR A 213 -10.17 -7.59 15.57
C THR A 213 -8.81 -7.98 14.99
N GLU A 214 -8.02 -8.70 15.80
CA GLU A 214 -6.71 -9.20 15.40
C GLU A 214 -6.70 -10.73 15.44
N ALA A 215 -6.08 -11.35 14.44
CA ALA A 215 -5.83 -12.80 14.40
C ALA A 215 -4.53 -13.09 13.66
N ASP A 216 -3.70 -13.99 14.19
CA ASP A 216 -2.49 -14.49 13.54
C ASP A 216 -1.52 -13.42 13.03
N ASN A 217 -1.49 -12.22 13.62
CA ASN A 217 -0.50 -11.20 13.27
C ASN A 217 0.83 -11.50 13.97
N LEU A 218 1.94 -11.26 13.27
CA LEU A 218 3.29 -11.39 13.80
C LEU A 218 3.97 -10.02 13.83
N THR A 219 4.61 -9.68 14.95
CA THR A 219 5.46 -8.50 15.05
C THR A 219 6.92 -8.92 15.21
N SER A 220 7.81 -8.25 14.49
CA SER A 220 9.25 -8.53 14.51
C SER A 220 10.08 -7.24 14.32
N THR A 221 11.39 -7.39 14.22
CA THR A 221 12.31 -6.29 13.90
C THR A 221 12.49 -6.18 12.39
N ALA A 222 12.70 -4.98 11.86
CA ALA A 222 12.92 -4.77 10.42
C ALA A 222 14.12 -5.59 9.89
N GLY A 223 15.17 -5.75 10.70
CA GLY A 223 16.35 -6.57 10.38
C GLY A 223 16.09 -8.08 10.30
N SER A 224 14.87 -8.55 10.61
CA SER A 224 14.48 -9.95 10.44
C SER A 224 14.00 -10.28 9.02
N LEU A 225 14.01 -9.30 8.11
CA LEU A 225 13.69 -9.44 6.69
C LEU A 225 14.97 -9.27 5.86
N THR A 226 15.14 -10.06 4.81
CA THR A 226 16.44 -10.20 4.12
C THR A 226 16.93 -8.93 3.41
N ALA A 227 16.12 -8.31 2.56
CA ALA A 227 16.48 -7.05 1.90
C ALA A 227 15.22 -6.22 1.56
N PRO A 228 14.46 -5.77 2.58
CA PRO A 228 13.18 -5.12 2.36
C PRO A 228 13.31 -3.71 1.76
N THR A 229 14.52 -3.16 1.64
CA THR A 229 14.79 -1.82 1.09
C THR A 229 15.37 -1.84 -0.32
N ASP A 230 15.67 -3.01 -0.89
CA ASP A 230 16.22 -3.09 -2.25
C ASP A 230 15.08 -2.91 -3.27
N ILE A 231 14.97 -1.72 -3.85
CA ILE A 231 13.94 -1.42 -4.87
C ILE A 231 14.19 -2.19 -6.17
N SER A 232 15.45 -2.43 -6.51
CA SER A 232 15.81 -3.12 -7.76
C SER A 232 15.44 -4.61 -7.70
N ASN A 233 15.57 -5.21 -6.52
CA ASN A 233 15.24 -6.60 -6.26
C ASN A 233 14.54 -6.71 -4.90
N PRO A 234 13.25 -6.31 -4.81
CA PRO A 234 12.53 -6.34 -3.54
C PRO A 234 12.59 -7.73 -2.92
N ASN A 235 13.01 -7.81 -1.65
CA ASN A 235 13.05 -9.08 -0.93
C ASN A 235 12.49 -8.93 0.50
N PHE A 236 11.22 -9.28 0.63
CA PHE A 236 10.51 -9.31 1.92
C PHE A 236 10.50 -10.71 2.54
N TRP A 237 11.30 -11.65 2.03
CA TRP A 237 11.37 -12.98 2.62
C TRP A 237 11.93 -12.90 4.05
N PRO A 238 11.27 -13.53 5.04
CA PRO A 238 11.75 -13.59 6.41
C PRO A 238 13.05 -14.37 6.53
N ALA A 239 13.95 -13.90 7.40
CA ALA A 239 15.09 -14.69 7.84
C ALA A 239 14.62 -16.02 8.47
N SER A 240 15.47 -17.06 8.39
CA SER A 240 15.13 -18.43 8.80
C SER A 240 14.55 -18.54 10.21
N ALA A 241 15.03 -17.73 11.16
CA ALA A 241 14.52 -17.68 12.54
C ALA A 241 13.05 -17.23 12.64
N LEU A 242 12.60 -16.39 11.71
CA LEU A 242 11.22 -15.89 11.67
C LEU A 242 10.30 -16.82 10.87
N VAL A 243 10.83 -17.54 9.87
CA VAL A 243 10.07 -18.47 9.01
C VAL A 243 9.29 -19.53 9.81
N GLY A 244 9.83 -20.01 10.92
CA GLY A 244 9.14 -20.99 11.78
C GLY A 244 7.89 -20.44 12.46
N GLN A 245 7.83 -19.12 12.68
CA GLN A 245 6.73 -18.44 13.36
C GLN A 245 5.63 -18.00 12.41
N THR A 246 5.86 -18.07 11.09
CA THR A 246 4.87 -17.63 10.10
C THR A 246 3.86 -18.70 9.75
N ILE A 247 3.98 -19.96 10.21
CA ILE A 247 3.06 -21.03 9.82
C ILE A 247 1.65 -20.77 10.35
N LEU A 248 0.65 -20.83 9.46
CA LEU A 248 -0.76 -20.73 9.81
C LEU A 248 -1.40 -22.13 9.89
N SER A 249 -2.35 -22.28 10.82
CA SER A 249 -3.11 -23.51 11.02
C SER A 249 -4.25 -23.70 10.01
N GLY A 250 -4.59 -22.67 9.23
CA GLY A 250 -5.69 -22.70 8.26
C GLY A 250 -5.61 -21.56 7.25
N ILE A 251 -6.70 -21.36 6.50
CA ILE A 251 -6.85 -20.29 5.51
C ILE A 251 -7.49 -19.07 6.21
N PRO A 252 -6.76 -17.95 6.40
CA PRO A 252 -7.30 -16.79 7.12
C PRO A 252 -8.35 -16.00 6.32
N ASP A 253 -8.24 -16.04 4.98
CA ASP A 253 -9.24 -15.50 4.07
C ASP A 253 -9.31 -16.36 2.79
N PRO A 254 -10.41 -17.11 2.57
CA PRO A 254 -10.57 -17.96 1.39
C PRO A 254 -10.74 -17.16 0.10
N THR A 255 -10.97 -15.85 0.18
CA THR A 255 -11.11 -14.99 -1.01
C THR A 255 -9.76 -14.47 -1.53
N TYR A 256 -8.67 -14.67 -0.78
CA TYR A 256 -7.31 -14.33 -1.20
C TYR A 256 -6.67 -15.47 -2.02
N ALA A 257 -6.69 -15.34 -3.34
CA ALA A 257 -6.42 -16.43 -4.28
C ALA A 257 -5.08 -16.33 -5.04
N SER A 258 -4.46 -15.15 -5.11
CA SER A 258 -3.22 -14.91 -5.86
C SER A 258 -2.15 -14.25 -4.98
N ASP A 259 -0.87 -14.38 -5.33
CA ASP A 259 0.25 -13.63 -4.75
C ASP A 259 1.14 -13.01 -5.85
N THR A 260 1.98 -12.03 -5.51
CA THR A 260 2.96 -11.41 -6.44
C THR A 260 4.40 -11.83 -6.12
N PRO A 261 4.91 -12.92 -6.73
CA PRO A 261 6.29 -13.39 -6.56
C PRO A 261 7.41 -12.44 -6.97
N ARG A 262 7.11 -11.46 -7.83
CA ARG A 262 8.01 -10.43 -8.35
C ARG A 262 7.15 -9.29 -8.90
N PRO A 263 7.66 -8.04 -9.02
CA PRO A 263 6.90 -6.95 -9.61
C PRO A 263 6.19 -7.37 -10.92
N TYR A 264 4.91 -6.98 -11.06
CA TYR A 264 4.08 -7.19 -12.25
C TYR A 264 3.66 -8.63 -12.58
N SER A 265 3.90 -9.60 -11.71
CA SER A 265 3.54 -10.99 -11.99
C SER A 265 2.74 -11.59 -10.86
N THR A 266 1.45 -11.85 -11.10
CA THR A 266 0.62 -12.68 -10.21
C THR A 266 0.83 -14.15 -10.48
N ARG A 267 0.71 -15.00 -9.46
CA ARG A 267 0.46 -16.43 -9.64
C ARG A 267 -0.65 -16.89 -8.70
N ALA A 268 -1.30 -18.00 -9.04
CA ALA A 268 -2.25 -18.63 -8.13
C ALA A 268 -1.50 -19.12 -6.89
N ILE A 269 -2.11 -18.93 -5.71
CA ILE A 269 -1.52 -19.47 -4.49
C ILE A 269 -1.67 -20.99 -4.47
N ASP A 270 -0.57 -21.68 -4.25
CA ASP A 270 -0.53 -23.12 -4.07
C ASP A 270 -1.31 -23.54 -2.81
N THR A 271 -2.52 -24.06 -3.01
CA THR A 271 -3.41 -24.49 -1.92
C THR A 271 -2.96 -25.77 -1.25
N THR A 272 -1.95 -26.47 -1.79
CA THR A 272 -1.40 -27.69 -1.19
C THR A 272 -0.31 -27.40 -0.15
N LYS A 273 0.21 -26.16 -0.13
CA LYS A 273 1.23 -25.72 0.82
C LYS A 273 0.61 -25.04 2.04
N ALA A 274 1.27 -25.20 3.18
CA ALA A 274 0.91 -24.48 4.40
C ALA A 274 0.95 -22.97 4.17
N ARG A 275 -0.10 -22.27 4.61
CA ARG A 275 -0.18 -20.80 4.53
C ARG A 275 0.74 -20.16 5.55
N ARG A 276 1.14 -18.92 5.26
CA ARG A 276 2.05 -18.17 6.12
C ARG A 276 1.54 -16.76 6.44
N ILE A 277 1.88 -16.26 7.62
CA ILE A 277 1.71 -14.87 8.04
C ILE A 277 2.54 -13.97 7.14
N GLY A 278 1.94 -12.87 6.70
CA GLY A 278 2.50 -11.90 5.77
C GLY A 278 2.35 -12.31 4.30
N ALA A 279 2.56 -11.33 3.43
CA ALA A 279 2.77 -11.57 2.01
C ALA A 279 4.21 -12.02 1.86
N LEU A 280 4.40 -13.25 1.39
CA LEU A 280 5.73 -13.78 1.19
C LEU A 280 5.97 -13.90 -0.31
N GLN A 281 7.07 -13.33 -0.77
CA GLN A 281 7.61 -13.62 -2.09
C GLN A 281 7.84 -15.14 -2.19
N SER A 282 8.00 -15.67 -3.40
CA SER A 282 8.61 -17.01 -3.53
C SER A 282 9.88 -17.05 -2.68
N ALA A 283 10.12 -18.18 -1.99
CA ALA A 283 11.45 -18.42 -1.46
C ALA A 283 12.47 -18.24 -2.61
N PRO A 284 13.56 -17.48 -2.41
CA PRO A 284 14.58 -17.27 -3.44
C PRO A 284 15.24 -18.58 -3.87
#